data_AF-A0A8I1IRD2-F1
#
_entry.id   AF-A0A8I1IRD2-F1
#
_cell.length_a   1.000
_cell.length_b   1.000
_cell.length_c   1.000
_cell.angle_alpha   90.00
_cell.angle_beta   90.00
_cell.angle_gamma   90.00
#
_symmetry.space_group_name_H-M   'P 1'
#
loop_
_entity.id
_entity.type
_entity.pdbx_description
1 polymer ?
#
loop_
_entity_poly.entity_id
_entity_poly.type
_entity_poly.pdbx_seq_one_letter_code
_entity_poly.pdbx_strand_id
1 'polypeptide(L)'
;MKKQNTISIILLTVVAVLALSACGTKPQTNSTAPQGSDQPQTQQQPQVKPETIAESEVKKGTGVYNGAADPHTVEIGTNGEAQSFQLGDGLDTAIAGLKEGDTVAFEYTEKAVEGDATAKQLTLTKIQKTEAATDGNQNGRAGQAVGGERTKTQTFDLTLEGKKEKQTATLAKGEGYSLYVFDPMSLFPDQNRVALAVDDNYYAEITKLPSDFNLDELQKEGEKDLASIGKVQKLDKAAIPEALSSSRLFLQASSSKMTQQYIVVENKTGGFIVKVNIPQGEPAEGFQSYIYTSLESLQANK
;
A
#
# COMPACT_ATOMS: atom_id res chain seq x y z
N MET A 1 10.79 -28.12 -41.36
CA MET A 1 10.36 -29.46 -40.93
C MET A 1 9.97 -29.38 -39.45
N LYS A 2 8.69 -29.63 -39.17
CA LYS A 2 8.07 -29.63 -37.82
C LYS A 2 8.53 -30.87 -37.05
N LYS A 3 8.84 -30.73 -35.76
CA LYS A 3 8.79 -31.85 -34.80
C LYS A 3 7.91 -31.45 -33.63
N GLN A 4 6.75 -32.09 -33.57
CA GLN A 4 5.80 -32.06 -32.47
C GLN A 4 6.22 -33.13 -31.47
N ASN A 5 6.27 -32.81 -30.19
CA ASN A 5 6.35 -33.82 -29.13
C ASN A 5 4.99 -33.91 -28.43
N THR A 6 4.46 -35.12 -28.46
CA THR A 6 3.18 -35.55 -27.90
C THR A 6 3.31 -35.97 -26.43
N ILE A 7 2.37 -35.46 -25.64
CA ILE A 7 1.66 -36.01 -24.47
C ILE A 7 2.09 -37.41 -23.96
N SER A 8 2.29 -37.53 -22.65
CA SER A 8 1.94 -38.74 -21.89
C SER A 8 1.39 -38.37 -20.51
N ILE A 9 0.13 -38.75 -20.30
CA ILE A 9 -0.65 -38.69 -19.07
C ILE A 9 -0.33 -39.95 -18.26
N ILE A 10 0.00 -39.83 -16.98
CA ILE A 10 -0.04 -40.95 -16.03
C ILE A 10 -0.93 -40.54 -14.85
N LEU A 11 -2.11 -41.12 -14.85
CA LEU A 11 -3.10 -41.13 -13.78
C LEU A 11 -2.75 -42.30 -12.85
N LEU A 12 -2.55 -42.06 -11.54
CA LEU A 12 -2.47 -43.14 -10.55
C LEU A 12 -3.34 -42.82 -9.34
N THR A 13 -4.55 -43.37 -9.36
CA THR A 13 -5.48 -43.49 -8.23
C THR A 13 -5.08 -44.69 -7.37
N VAL A 14 -4.94 -44.50 -6.06
CA VAL A 14 -5.01 -45.59 -5.07
C VAL A 14 -5.96 -45.16 -3.97
N VAL A 15 -7.00 -45.98 -3.77
CA VAL A 15 -8.02 -45.89 -2.71
C VAL A 15 -7.98 -47.21 -1.93
N ALA A 16 -8.37 -47.13 -0.64
CA ALA A 16 -8.87 -48.18 0.27
C ALA A 16 -7.86 -48.74 1.31
N VAL A 17 -8.19 -49.05 2.57
CA VAL A 17 -9.40 -48.95 3.41
C VAL A 17 -9.01 -49.29 4.89
N LEU A 18 -9.66 -48.60 5.86
CA LEU A 18 -10.09 -48.94 7.24
C LEU A 18 -9.32 -49.88 8.20
N ALA A 19 -9.22 -49.45 9.47
CA ALA A 19 -9.75 -50.20 10.63
C ALA A 19 -9.94 -49.30 11.88
N LEU A 20 -11.13 -49.34 12.47
CA LEU A 20 -11.55 -48.74 13.76
C LEU A 20 -11.55 -49.81 14.86
N SER A 21 -11.10 -49.48 16.08
CA SER A 21 -11.38 -50.11 17.39
C SER A 21 -10.63 -49.29 18.47
N ALA A 22 -11.09 -48.95 19.67
CA ALA A 22 -12.04 -49.63 20.55
C ALA A 22 -12.71 -48.65 21.55
N CYS A 23 -13.93 -49.02 21.96
CA CYS A 23 -14.71 -48.43 23.05
C CYS A 23 -14.20 -48.84 24.43
N GLY A 24 -14.37 -47.97 25.43
CA GLY A 24 -14.29 -48.31 26.86
C GLY A 24 -15.33 -47.53 27.67
N THR A 25 -16.31 -48.26 28.22
CA THR A 25 -17.52 -47.84 28.97
C THR A 25 -17.57 -48.84 30.16
N LYS A 26 -17.77 -48.56 31.45
CA LYS A 26 -18.77 -47.78 32.21
C LYS A 26 -18.44 -47.90 33.75
N PRO A 27 -19.30 -47.51 34.74
CA PRO A 27 -18.88 -46.72 35.91
C PRO A 27 -19.10 -47.45 37.26
N GLN A 28 -18.77 -46.82 38.38
CA GLN A 28 -19.48 -47.05 39.65
C GLN A 28 -19.58 -45.78 40.50
N THR A 29 -20.77 -45.64 41.07
CA THR A 29 -21.31 -44.62 41.96
C THR A 29 -21.11 -44.97 43.43
N ASN A 30 -21.37 -43.96 44.29
CA ASN A 30 -21.71 -43.96 45.73
C ASN A 30 -20.62 -43.32 46.59
N SER A 31 -20.89 -42.53 47.63
CA SER A 31 -22.02 -41.73 48.11
C SER A 31 -21.51 -40.97 49.36
N THR A 32 -22.27 -39.96 49.81
CA THR A 32 -22.35 -39.41 51.19
C THR A 32 -21.29 -38.39 51.68
N ALA A 33 -21.79 -37.16 51.91
CA ALA A 33 -21.31 -36.11 52.81
C ALA A 33 -21.55 -36.52 54.31
N PRO A 34 -21.24 -35.71 55.38
CA PRO A 34 -20.85 -34.29 55.40
C PRO A 34 -19.80 -33.85 56.48
N GLN A 35 -19.52 -32.54 56.47
CA GLN A 35 -19.36 -31.65 57.66
C GLN A 35 -17.94 -31.31 58.17
N GLY A 36 -17.53 -30.07 57.86
CA GLY A 36 -17.10 -29.06 58.83
C GLY A 36 -15.65 -29.09 59.34
N SER A 37 -14.86 -28.07 58.97
CA SER A 37 -14.23 -27.13 59.91
C SER A 37 -13.33 -26.13 59.17
N ASP A 38 -13.56 -24.86 59.46
CA ASP A 38 -12.71 -23.73 59.10
C ASP A 38 -11.32 -23.86 59.73
N GLN A 39 -10.25 -23.78 58.93
CA GLN A 39 -9.08 -22.97 59.26
C GLN A 39 -8.23 -22.67 58.01
N PRO A 40 -7.60 -21.49 57.91
CA PRO A 40 -6.97 -21.02 56.69
C PRO A 40 -5.55 -21.59 56.53
N GLN A 41 -5.30 -22.26 55.40
CA GLN A 41 -3.94 -22.55 54.95
C GLN A 41 -3.57 -21.62 53.79
N THR A 42 -2.58 -20.77 54.07
CA THR A 42 -1.73 -20.07 53.10
C THR A 42 -1.18 -21.04 52.06
N GLN A 43 -1.67 -20.96 50.82
CA GLN A 43 -1.05 -21.56 49.65
C GLN A 43 -0.40 -20.46 48.82
N GLN A 44 0.91 -20.60 48.64
CA GLN A 44 1.74 -19.82 47.73
C GLN A 44 1.25 -20.06 46.30
N GLN A 45 0.65 -19.05 45.70
CA GLN A 45 0.33 -19.02 44.28
C GLN A 45 1.62 -18.78 43.48
N PRO A 46 1.88 -19.51 42.38
CA PRO A 46 2.97 -19.22 41.48
C PRO A 46 2.87 -17.76 41.01
N GLN A 47 3.93 -17.01 41.24
CA GLN A 47 4.11 -15.66 40.74
C GLN A 47 4.08 -15.71 39.22
N VAL A 48 2.93 -15.38 38.61
CA VAL A 48 2.84 -15.11 37.19
C VAL A 48 3.71 -13.88 36.96
N LYS A 49 4.91 -14.11 36.42
CA LYS A 49 5.75 -13.06 35.84
C LYS A 49 4.83 -12.28 34.88
N PRO A 50 4.70 -10.95 35.01
CA PRO A 50 4.01 -10.18 33.99
C PRO A 50 4.76 -10.43 32.69
N GLU A 51 4.16 -11.20 31.79
CA GLU A 51 4.54 -11.13 30.39
C GLU A 51 4.34 -9.67 30.02
N THR A 52 5.43 -9.03 29.63
CA THR A 52 5.41 -7.73 29.00
C THR A 52 4.43 -7.84 27.83
N ILE A 53 3.23 -7.28 28.01
CA ILE A 53 2.29 -7.08 26.92
C ILE A 53 3.05 -6.22 25.94
N ALA A 54 3.48 -6.81 24.82
CA ALA A 54 3.98 -6.05 23.70
C ALA A 54 2.88 -5.06 23.34
N GLU A 55 3.14 -3.76 23.51
CA GLU A 55 2.24 -2.72 23.07
C GLU A 55 1.91 -3.00 21.61
N SER A 56 0.64 -3.30 21.35
CA SER A 56 0.17 -3.64 20.01
C SER A 56 0.27 -2.36 19.17
N GLU A 57 1.19 -2.36 18.21
CA GLU A 57 1.41 -1.21 17.33
C GLU A 57 0.11 -0.86 16.60
N VAL A 58 -0.33 0.39 16.73
CA VAL A 58 -1.52 0.91 16.05
C VAL A 58 -1.13 1.22 14.60
N LYS A 59 -1.70 0.47 13.67
CA LYS A 59 -1.53 0.64 12.22
C LYS A 59 -2.65 1.49 11.64
N LYS A 60 -2.39 2.14 10.51
CA LYS A 60 -3.35 2.96 9.77
C LYS A 60 -3.66 2.33 8.43
N GLY A 61 -4.91 2.44 7.99
CA GLY A 61 -5.37 1.94 6.70
C GLY A 61 -6.46 2.80 6.09
N THR A 62 -6.68 2.61 4.79
CA THR A 62 -7.82 3.15 4.05
C THR A 62 -8.44 2.05 3.21
N GLY A 63 -9.75 2.10 3.00
CA GLY A 63 -10.43 1.09 2.21
C GLY A 63 -11.89 1.43 1.94
N VAL A 64 -12.62 0.47 1.39
CA VAL A 64 -14.07 0.58 1.13
C VAL A 64 -14.81 -0.24 2.17
N TYR A 65 -15.73 0.38 2.90
CA TYR A 65 -16.57 -0.34 3.85
C TYR A 65 -17.53 -1.28 3.10
N ASN A 66 -17.43 -2.59 3.32
CA ASN A 66 -18.22 -3.61 2.62
C ASN A 66 -19.41 -4.12 3.44
N GLY A 67 -19.54 -3.71 4.70
CA GLY A 67 -20.66 -4.08 5.58
C GLY A 67 -20.21 -4.76 6.86
N ALA A 68 -21.18 -5.14 7.69
CA ALA A 68 -20.97 -5.92 8.90
C ALA A 68 -21.22 -7.41 8.60
N ALA A 69 -20.25 -8.26 8.92
CA ALA A 69 -20.41 -9.71 8.84
C ALA A 69 -21.24 -10.23 10.04
N ASP A 70 -21.05 -9.61 11.20
CA ASP A 70 -21.79 -9.85 12.44
C ASP A 70 -21.74 -8.58 13.33
N PRO A 71 -22.43 -8.53 14.49
CA PRO A 71 -22.46 -7.33 15.34
C PRO A 71 -21.09 -6.82 15.84
N HIS A 72 -20.05 -7.64 15.80
CA HIS A 72 -18.70 -7.32 16.25
C HIS A 72 -17.65 -7.35 15.13
N THR A 73 -18.05 -7.67 13.88
CA THR A 73 -17.13 -7.84 12.76
C THR A 73 -17.59 -7.04 11.55
N VAL A 74 -16.68 -6.26 10.97
CA VAL A 74 -16.90 -5.54 9.71
C VAL A 74 -15.92 -5.98 8.64
N GLU A 75 -16.31 -5.84 7.39
CA GLU A 75 -15.45 -6.08 6.24
C GLU A 75 -15.05 -4.76 5.61
N ILE A 76 -13.75 -4.58 5.36
CA ILE A 76 -13.21 -3.45 4.62
C ILE A 76 -12.41 -3.98 3.44
N GLY A 77 -12.77 -3.53 2.25
CA GLY A 77 -12.02 -3.78 1.03
C GLY A 77 -10.73 -2.99 1.01
N THR A 78 -9.59 -3.68 1.04
CA THR A 78 -8.25 -3.12 0.86
C THR A 78 -7.59 -3.85 -0.30
N ASN A 79 -7.04 -3.13 -1.29
CA ASN A 79 -6.35 -3.72 -2.45
C ASN A 79 -7.21 -4.68 -3.29
N GLY A 80 -8.53 -4.46 -3.30
CA GLY A 80 -9.49 -5.33 -4.01
C GLY A 80 -9.86 -6.61 -3.27
N GLU A 81 -9.28 -6.87 -2.09
CA GLU A 81 -9.63 -8.00 -1.23
C GLU A 81 -10.42 -7.51 -0.01
N ALA A 82 -11.48 -8.24 0.34
CA ALA A 82 -12.25 -7.96 1.54
C ALA A 82 -11.53 -8.55 2.76
N GLN A 83 -11.19 -7.70 3.72
CA GLN A 83 -10.55 -8.12 4.95
C GLN A 83 -11.48 -7.88 6.14
N SER A 84 -11.61 -8.86 7.02
CA SER A 84 -12.47 -8.78 8.21
C SER A 84 -11.71 -8.15 9.38
N PHE A 85 -12.37 -7.24 10.09
CA PHE A 85 -11.86 -6.59 11.29
C PHE A 85 -12.88 -6.70 12.43
N GLN A 86 -12.39 -7.04 13.62
CA GLN A 86 -13.17 -6.94 14.85
C GLN A 86 -13.34 -5.47 15.24
N LEU A 87 -14.52 -5.12 15.76
CA LEU A 87 -14.79 -3.79 16.29
C LEU A 87 -14.20 -3.65 17.70
N GLY A 88 -13.32 -2.66 17.88
CA GLY A 88 -12.94 -2.19 19.20
C GLY A 88 -14.03 -1.34 19.85
N ASP A 89 -13.85 -1.04 21.12
CA ASP A 89 -14.85 -0.36 21.94
C ASP A 89 -15.23 1.03 21.39
N GLY A 90 -16.53 1.34 21.40
CA GLY A 90 -17.05 2.67 21.10
C GLY A 90 -17.17 3.02 19.61
N LEU A 91 -17.00 2.04 18.70
CA LEU A 91 -17.13 2.27 17.26
C LEU A 91 -18.56 2.14 16.73
N ASP A 92 -19.53 1.73 17.54
CA ASP A 92 -20.92 1.46 17.12
C ASP A 92 -21.55 2.63 16.37
N THR A 93 -21.35 3.85 16.87
CA THR A 93 -21.90 5.08 16.25
C THR A 93 -21.19 5.40 14.93
N ALA A 94 -19.89 5.16 14.84
CA ALA A 94 -19.12 5.36 13.61
C ALA A 94 -19.57 4.36 12.54
N ILE A 95 -19.74 3.09 12.89
CA ILE A 95 -20.25 2.04 12.00
C ILE A 95 -21.69 2.31 11.56
N ALA A 96 -22.58 2.70 12.47
CA ALA A 96 -23.96 3.03 12.14
C ALA A 96 -24.09 4.21 11.15
N GLY A 97 -23.08 5.09 11.10
CA GLY A 97 -22.99 6.20 10.15
C GLY A 97 -22.45 5.81 8.77
N LEU A 98 -21.94 4.58 8.60
CA LEU A 98 -21.38 4.08 7.34
C LEU A 98 -22.42 3.32 6.51
N LYS A 99 -22.27 3.39 5.20
CA LYS A 99 -23.00 2.61 4.20
C LYS A 99 -22.00 1.79 3.41
N GLU A 100 -22.40 0.61 2.96
CA GLU A 100 -21.58 -0.18 2.04
C GLU A 100 -21.17 0.66 0.82
N GLY A 101 -19.91 0.57 0.43
CA GLY A 101 -19.29 1.41 -0.59
C GLY A 101 -18.68 2.71 -0.07
N ASP A 102 -18.93 3.11 1.19
CA ASP A 102 -18.29 4.29 1.77
C ASP A 102 -16.78 4.09 1.89
N THR A 103 -16.01 5.06 1.40
CA THR A 103 -14.57 5.09 1.63
C THR A 103 -14.29 5.44 3.08
N VAL A 104 -13.45 4.66 3.75
CA VAL A 104 -13.11 4.83 5.16
C VAL A 104 -11.62 4.95 5.37
N ALA A 105 -11.23 5.76 6.36
CA ALA A 105 -9.90 5.73 6.96
C ALA A 105 -10.03 5.13 8.36
N PHE A 106 -9.09 4.26 8.72
CA PHE A 106 -9.18 3.50 9.95
C PHE A 106 -7.82 3.26 10.60
N GLU A 107 -7.86 2.99 11.90
CA GLU A 107 -6.73 2.52 12.71
C GLU A 107 -7.05 1.14 13.26
N TYR A 108 -6.05 0.26 13.34
CA TYR A 108 -6.23 -1.10 13.83
C TYR A 108 -4.98 -1.66 14.51
N THR A 109 -5.17 -2.67 15.35
CA THR A 109 -4.09 -3.46 15.93
C THR A 109 -4.14 -4.90 15.42
N GLU A 110 -2.99 -5.56 15.41
CA GLU A 110 -2.86 -6.97 15.05
C GLU A 110 -2.49 -7.79 16.29
N LYS A 111 -3.22 -8.86 16.56
CA LYS A 111 -2.89 -9.84 17.61
C LYS A 111 -2.83 -11.24 17.00
N ALA A 112 -1.76 -11.98 17.27
CA ALA A 112 -1.68 -13.39 16.85
C ALA A 112 -2.81 -14.20 17.52
N VAL A 113 -3.40 -15.15 16.79
CA VAL A 113 -4.44 -16.02 17.33
C VAL A 113 -3.79 -17.08 18.23
N GLU A 114 -4.37 -17.31 19.41
CA GLU A 114 -3.85 -18.32 20.34
C GLU A 114 -3.90 -19.72 19.70
N GLY A 115 -2.76 -20.40 19.67
CA GLY A 115 -2.61 -21.71 19.03
C GLY A 115 -2.25 -21.68 17.54
N ASP A 116 -2.23 -20.52 16.90
CA ASP A 116 -1.77 -20.35 15.51
C ASP A 116 -1.04 -19.00 15.31
N ALA A 117 0.29 -19.07 15.28
CA ALA A 117 1.15 -17.89 15.11
C ALA A 117 1.09 -17.29 13.69
N THR A 118 0.47 -17.97 12.71
CA THR A 118 0.33 -17.49 11.33
C THR A 118 -0.97 -16.72 11.11
N ALA A 119 -2.00 -16.99 11.93
CA ALA A 119 -3.24 -16.26 11.92
C ALA A 119 -3.16 -15.01 12.80
N LYS A 120 -3.67 -13.89 12.27
CA LYS A 120 -3.74 -12.61 12.99
C LYS A 120 -5.18 -12.13 13.07
N GLN A 121 -5.60 -11.75 14.26
CA GLN A 121 -6.82 -11.02 14.50
C GLN A 121 -6.56 -9.52 14.34
N LEU A 122 -7.37 -8.88 13.51
CA LEU A 122 -7.32 -7.44 13.26
C LEU A 122 -8.44 -6.77 14.04
N THR A 123 -8.10 -5.79 14.87
CA THR A 123 -9.09 -5.08 15.70
C THR A 123 -9.06 -3.60 15.38
N LEU A 124 -10.16 -3.05 14.92
CA LEU A 124 -10.31 -1.62 14.67
C LEU A 124 -10.29 -0.86 15.99
N THR A 125 -9.46 0.17 16.06
CA THR A 125 -9.44 1.15 17.15
C THR A 125 -10.09 2.47 16.75
N LYS A 126 -10.18 2.74 15.44
CA LYS A 126 -10.84 3.91 14.89
C LYS A 126 -11.33 3.62 13.47
N ILE A 127 -12.50 4.14 13.12
CA ILE A 127 -12.99 4.16 11.74
C ILE A 127 -13.78 5.44 11.53
N GLN A 128 -13.61 6.04 10.36
CA GLN A 128 -14.36 7.23 9.99
C GLN A 128 -14.65 7.23 8.49
N LYS A 129 -15.88 7.64 8.15
CA LYS A 129 -16.24 7.94 6.78
C LYS A 129 -15.30 9.02 6.26
N THR A 130 -14.82 8.79 5.06
CA THR A 130 -14.22 9.83 4.23
C THR A 130 -15.17 10.11 3.08
N GLU A 131 -15.31 11.37 2.71
CA GLU A 131 -16.24 11.73 1.63
C GLU A 131 -15.86 11.00 0.34
N ALA A 132 -16.80 10.20 -0.16
CA ALA A 132 -16.68 9.53 -1.44
C ALA A 132 -16.70 10.59 -2.56
N ALA A 133 -15.76 10.46 -3.48
CA ALA A 133 -15.68 11.26 -4.68
C ALA A 133 -16.97 11.13 -5.48
N THR A 134 -17.66 12.25 -5.72
CA THR A 134 -18.74 12.30 -6.70
C THR A 134 -18.20 11.83 -8.05
N ASP A 135 -18.90 10.88 -8.64
CA ASP A 135 -18.63 10.22 -9.91
C ASP A 135 -18.53 11.25 -11.06
N GLY A 136 -17.35 11.83 -11.19
CA GLY A 136 -17.00 12.78 -12.23
C GLY A 136 -16.49 12.01 -13.44
N ASN A 137 -17.41 11.49 -14.25
CA ASN A 137 -17.11 11.06 -15.61
C ASN A 137 -16.62 12.27 -16.42
N GLN A 138 -15.32 12.54 -16.33
CA GLN A 138 -14.57 13.42 -17.22
C GLN A 138 -13.53 12.52 -17.90
N ASN A 139 -13.99 11.92 -18.98
CA ASN A 139 -13.12 11.44 -20.04
C ASN A 139 -12.26 12.63 -20.50
N GLY A 140 -10.99 12.69 -20.10
CA GLY A 140 -10.20 13.90 -20.32
C GLY A 140 -8.75 13.80 -19.87
N ARG A 141 -7.92 13.25 -20.76
CA ARG A 141 -6.59 13.76 -21.15
C ARG A 141 -5.82 14.51 -20.04
N ALA A 142 -4.75 13.87 -19.55
CA ALA A 142 -3.72 14.49 -18.71
C ALA A 142 -3.39 15.91 -19.22
N GLY A 143 -3.86 16.92 -18.48
CA GLY A 143 -3.93 18.28 -19.00
C GLY A 143 -4.84 19.20 -18.18
N GLN A 144 -4.35 19.61 -17.01
CA GLN A 144 -4.63 20.89 -16.35
C GLN A 144 -6.10 21.29 -16.07
N ALA A 145 -6.50 21.13 -14.81
CA ALA A 145 -7.21 22.18 -14.11
C ALA A 145 -6.21 22.91 -13.19
N VAL A 146 -5.96 24.19 -13.47
CA VAL A 146 -5.11 25.06 -12.67
C VAL A 146 -6.02 26.09 -12.01
N GLY A 147 -6.10 26.06 -10.68
CA GLY A 147 -6.75 27.10 -9.88
C GLY A 147 -7.97 26.67 -9.07
N GLY A 148 -8.49 25.46 -9.25
CA GLY A 148 -9.52 24.86 -8.40
C GLY A 148 -8.92 24.09 -7.22
N GLU A 149 -9.69 23.94 -6.15
CA GLU A 149 -9.35 23.03 -5.05
C GLU A 149 -9.23 21.61 -5.62
N ARG A 150 -8.04 21.00 -5.47
CA ARG A 150 -7.77 19.66 -6.01
C ARG A 150 -8.60 18.64 -5.26
N THR A 151 -9.23 17.71 -5.98
CA THR A 151 -9.98 16.62 -5.37
C THR A 151 -9.05 15.74 -4.53
N LYS A 152 -9.58 15.15 -3.47
CA LYS A 152 -8.80 14.26 -2.59
C LYS A 152 -8.27 13.04 -3.34
N THR A 153 -9.01 12.55 -4.32
CA THR A 153 -8.61 11.43 -5.19
C THR A 153 -8.85 11.76 -6.64
N GLN A 154 -8.16 11.07 -7.53
CA GLN A 154 -8.36 11.16 -8.98
C GLN A 154 -8.01 9.82 -9.64
N THR A 155 -8.79 9.42 -10.65
CA THR A 155 -8.54 8.21 -11.45
C THR A 155 -7.71 8.55 -12.68
N PHE A 156 -6.75 7.68 -12.99
CA PHE A 156 -5.81 7.79 -14.10
C PHE A 156 -5.82 6.50 -14.92
N ASP A 157 -5.63 6.62 -16.23
CA ASP A 157 -5.36 5.47 -17.09
C ASP A 157 -3.84 5.23 -17.11
N LEU A 158 -3.39 4.10 -16.58
CA LEU A 158 -1.99 3.68 -16.56
C LEU A 158 -1.77 2.54 -17.55
N THR A 159 -0.55 2.40 -18.05
CA THR A 159 -0.13 1.17 -18.73
C THR A 159 0.69 0.34 -17.77
N LEU A 160 0.16 -0.79 -17.32
CA LEU A 160 0.82 -1.75 -16.43
C LEU A 160 1.00 -3.06 -17.20
N GLU A 161 2.22 -3.58 -17.27
CA GLU A 161 2.53 -4.84 -17.98
C GLU A 161 2.00 -4.84 -19.44
N GLY A 162 2.06 -3.69 -20.10
CA GLY A 162 1.54 -3.49 -21.45
C GLY A 162 0.01 -3.39 -21.59
N LYS A 163 -0.75 -3.39 -20.49
CA LYS A 163 -2.23 -3.24 -20.48
C LYS A 163 -2.64 -1.89 -19.92
N LYS A 164 -3.68 -1.30 -20.51
CA LYS A 164 -4.30 -0.07 -19.98
C LYS A 164 -5.25 -0.41 -18.84
N GLU A 165 -5.03 0.20 -17.68
CA GLU A 165 -5.80 -0.01 -16.47
C GLU A 165 -6.14 1.31 -15.78
N LYS A 166 -7.31 1.39 -15.16
CA LYS A 166 -7.70 2.55 -14.36
C LYS A 166 -7.20 2.38 -12.94
N GLN A 167 -6.40 3.32 -12.46
CA GLN A 167 -5.90 3.35 -11.10
C GLN A 167 -6.28 4.66 -10.43
N THR A 168 -6.67 4.59 -9.16
CA THR A 168 -7.00 5.77 -8.36
C THR A 168 -5.81 6.16 -7.50
N ALA A 169 -5.50 7.45 -7.47
CA ALA A 169 -4.44 8.01 -6.65
C ALA A 169 -5.00 9.08 -5.71
N THR A 170 -4.32 9.26 -4.58
CA THR A 170 -4.73 10.19 -3.52
C THR A 170 -3.83 11.41 -3.54
N LEU A 171 -4.44 12.59 -3.41
CA LEU A 171 -3.71 13.85 -3.31
C LEU A 171 -2.87 13.88 -2.03
N ALA A 172 -1.56 13.96 -2.18
CA ALA A 172 -0.60 14.13 -1.12
C ALA A 172 0.10 15.49 -1.23
N LYS A 173 0.52 16.05 -0.09
CA LYS A 173 1.21 17.33 0.00
C LYS A 173 2.61 17.12 0.57
N GLY A 174 3.61 17.59 -0.16
CA GLY A 174 5.00 17.69 0.30
C GLY A 174 5.37 19.15 0.59
N GLU A 175 6.65 19.41 0.77
CA GLU A 175 7.14 20.75 1.05
C GLU A 175 7.08 21.64 -0.20
N GLY A 176 6.11 22.55 -0.26
CA GLY A 176 5.96 23.48 -1.38
C GLY A 176 5.33 22.88 -2.65
N TYR A 177 4.91 21.61 -2.63
CA TYR A 177 4.23 20.94 -3.73
C TYR A 177 3.10 20.00 -3.28
N SER A 178 2.28 19.57 -4.24
CA SER A 178 1.31 18.50 -4.11
C SER A 178 1.27 17.65 -5.38
N LEU A 179 0.92 16.38 -5.23
CA LEU A 179 0.79 15.42 -6.33
C LEU A 179 -0.20 14.32 -5.94
N TYR A 180 -0.72 13.58 -6.91
CA TYR A 180 -1.45 12.35 -6.64
C TYR A 180 -0.46 11.19 -6.50
N VAL A 181 -0.60 10.41 -5.44
CA VAL A 181 0.23 9.25 -5.11
C VAL A 181 -0.64 7.99 -5.16
N PHE A 182 -0.18 6.99 -5.91
CA PHE A 182 -0.87 5.70 -6.04
C PHE A 182 -0.60 4.81 -4.84
N ASP A 183 -1.54 3.91 -4.54
CA ASP A 183 -1.53 3.04 -3.36
C ASP A 183 -0.25 2.21 -3.16
N PRO A 184 0.43 1.68 -4.21
CA PRO A 184 1.71 1.00 -4.03
C PRO A 184 2.87 1.91 -3.57
N MET A 185 2.67 3.23 -3.51
CA MET A 185 3.65 4.23 -3.12
C MET A 185 3.20 5.04 -1.91
N SER A 186 4.18 5.60 -1.20
CA SER A 186 3.97 6.53 -0.10
C SER A 186 4.79 7.80 -0.30
N LEU A 187 4.22 8.94 0.09
CA LEU A 187 4.97 10.19 0.22
C LEU A 187 5.58 10.25 1.63
N PHE A 188 6.87 10.56 1.69
CA PHE A 188 7.65 10.89 2.88
C PHE A 188 7.97 12.39 2.83
N PRO A 189 7.09 13.26 3.39
CA PRO A 189 7.20 14.71 3.21
C PRO A 189 8.52 15.28 3.75
N ASP A 190 9.00 14.76 4.88
CA ASP A 190 10.24 15.22 5.53
C ASP A 190 11.50 14.93 4.69
N GLN A 191 11.39 14.03 3.70
CA GLN A 191 12.45 13.68 2.77
C GLN A 191 12.20 14.22 1.36
N ASN A 192 11.07 14.90 1.14
CA ASN A 192 10.57 15.28 -0.18
C ASN A 192 10.59 14.10 -1.16
N ARG A 193 10.23 12.90 -0.70
CA ARG A 193 10.42 11.64 -1.42
C ARG A 193 9.11 10.88 -1.57
N VAL A 194 8.83 10.36 -2.77
CA VAL A 194 7.81 9.33 -2.98
C VAL A 194 8.51 8.01 -3.28
N ALA A 195 8.17 6.94 -2.56
CA ALA A 195 8.79 5.63 -2.76
C ALA A 195 7.75 4.51 -2.78
N LEU A 196 8.08 3.36 -3.35
CA LEU A 196 7.26 2.16 -3.19
C LEU A 196 7.19 1.76 -1.71
N ALA A 197 6.02 1.31 -1.27
CA ALA A 197 5.84 0.79 0.08
C ALA A 197 6.56 -0.55 0.31
N VAL A 198 6.67 -1.36 -0.75
CA VAL A 198 7.29 -2.70 -0.68
C VAL A 198 8.81 -2.69 -0.78
N ASP A 199 9.39 -1.63 -1.36
CA ASP A 199 10.84 -1.43 -1.47
C ASP A 199 11.16 0.05 -1.65
N ASP A 200 11.59 0.70 -0.56
CA ASP A 200 11.87 2.13 -0.53
C ASP A 200 13.11 2.56 -1.33
N ASN A 201 13.85 1.60 -1.91
CA ASN A 201 14.92 1.88 -2.86
C ASN A 201 14.37 2.30 -4.24
N TYR A 202 13.10 2.05 -4.54
CA TYR A 202 12.41 2.61 -5.70
C TYR A 202 11.75 3.92 -5.29
N TYR A 203 12.36 5.05 -5.65
CA TYR A 203 11.89 6.36 -5.18
C TYR A 203 12.14 7.49 -6.17
N ALA A 204 11.41 8.59 -5.96
CA ALA A 204 11.67 9.89 -6.55
C ALA A 204 11.78 10.96 -5.45
N GLU A 205 12.87 11.70 -5.44
CA GLU A 205 13.05 12.91 -4.65
C GLU A 205 12.66 14.12 -5.46
N ILE A 206 11.89 15.04 -4.86
CA ILE A 206 11.28 16.18 -5.54
C ILE A 206 11.81 17.47 -4.91
N THR A 207 12.28 18.40 -5.74
CA THR A 207 12.73 19.72 -5.30
C THR A 207 12.05 20.79 -6.13
N LYS A 208 11.37 21.73 -5.48
CA LYS A 208 10.76 22.88 -6.16
C LYS A 208 11.85 23.82 -6.68
N LEU A 209 11.73 24.23 -7.93
CA LEU A 209 12.62 25.19 -8.56
C LEU A 209 12.14 26.64 -8.34
N PRO A 210 13.06 27.62 -8.30
CA PRO A 210 12.70 29.03 -8.42
C PRO A 210 12.12 29.31 -9.81
N SER A 211 11.35 30.39 -9.97
CA SER A 211 10.66 30.68 -11.25
C SER A 211 11.58 31.06 -12.41
N ASP A 212 12.83 31.44 -12.12
CA ASP A 212 13.85 31.89 -13.06
C ASP A 212 14.97 30.86 -13.26
N PHE A 213 14.70 29.58 -12.95
CA PHE A 213 15.67 28.51 -13.11
C PHE A 213 16.26 28.43 -14.53
N ASN A 214 17.53 28.03 -14.63
CA ASN A 214 18.24 27.89 -15.90
C ASN A 214 18.38 26.41 -16.30
N LEU A 215 17.71 26.01 -17.37
CA LEU A 215 17.70 24.61 -17.83
C LEU A 215 19.09 24.08 -18.22
N ASP A 216 19.97 24.93 -18.75
CA ASP A 216 21.32 24.52 -19.15
C ASP A 216 22.21 24.27 -17.93
N GLU A 217 22.01 25.02 -16.84
CA GLU A 217 22.68 24.79 -15.56
C GLU A 217 22.18 23.50 -14.91
N LEU A 218 20.86 23.29 -14.89
CA LEU A 218 20.25 22.06 -14.38
C LEU A 218 20.68 20.83 -15.17
N GLN A 219 20.91 20.96 -16.48
CA GLN A 219 21.46 19.87 -17.27
C GLN A 219 22.89 19.52 -16.84
N LYS A 220 23.76 20.51 -16.65
CA LYS A 220 25.14 20.28 -16.18
C LYS A 220 25.17 19.67 -14.78
N GLU A 221 24.26 20.11 -13.90
CA GLU A 221 24.08 19.52 -12.57
C GLU A 221 23.68 18.06 -12.66
N GLY A 222 22.63 17.74 -13.42
CA GLY A 222 22.17 16.35 -13.57
C GLY A 222 23.20 15.44 -14.26
N GLU A 223 23.96 15.95 -15.23
CA GLU A 223 25.08 15.22 -15.84
C GLU A 223 26.17 14.89 -14.81
N LYS A 224 26.48 15.81 -13.90
CA LYS A 224 27.44 15.60 -12.81
C LYS A 224 26.91 14.59 -11.79
N ASP A 225 25.66 14.72 -11.38
CA ASP A 225 25.03 13.84 -10.38
C ASP A 225 24.97 12.39 -10.87
N LEU A 226 24.70 12.19 -12.16
CA LEU A 226 24.55 10.85 -12.75
C LEU A 226 25.88 10.22 -13.20
N ALA A 227 26.98 10.98 -13.22
CA ALA A 227 28.26 10.53 -13.76
C ALA A 227 28.85 9.29 -13.06
N SER A 228 28.56 9.11 -11.76
CA SER A 228 29.03 7.93 -11.00
C SER A 228 28.25 6.65 -11.30
N ILE A 229 27.06 6.75 -11.91
CA ILE A 229 26.21 5.60 -12.22
C ILE A 229 26.60 4.98 -13.56
N GLY A 230 26.87 5.83 -14.55
CA GLY A 230 27.22 5.37 -15.90
C GLY A 230 27.24 6.51 -16.92
N LYS A 231 27.22 6.14 -18.20
CA LYS A 231 27.14 7.11 -19.29
C LYS A 231 25.79 7.81 -19.27
N VAL A 232 25.79 9.11 -19.03
CA VAL A 232 24.58 9.93 -19.03
C VAL A 232 24.02 10.03 -20.46
N GLN A 233 22.72 9.85 -20.57
CA GLN A 233 21.94 10.00 -21.79
C GLN A 233 20.86 11.05 -21.54
N LYS A 234 20.81 12.05 -22.42
CA LYS A 234 19.68 12.97 -22.51
C LYS A 234 18.64 12.38 -23.46
N LEU A 235 17.41 12.24 -22.99
CA LEU A 235 16.31 11.72 -23.81
C LEU A 235 15.71 12.84 -24.65
N ASP A 236 15.50 12.55 -25.93
CA ASP A 236 14.70 13.39 -26.81
C ASP A 236 13.22 13.26 -26.47
N LYS A 237 12.42 14.26 -26.84
CA LYS A 237 10.98 14.32 -26.52
C LYS A 237 10.20 13.08 -26.96
N ALA A 238 10.59 12.43 -28.06
CA ALA A 238 9.94 11.22 -28.56
C ALA A 238 10.27 9.97 -27.73
N ALA A 239 11.36 9.99 -26.96
CA ALA A 239 11.79 8.90 -26.08
C ALA A 239 11.35 9.10 -24.62
N ILE A 240 10.89 10.29 -24.26
CA ILE A 240 10.31 10.56 -22.93
C ILE A 240 8.99 9.77 -22.81
N PRO A 241 8.76 9.06 -21.68
CA PRO A 241 7.51 8.35 -21.44
C PRO A 241 6.29 9.25 -21.63
N GLU A 242 5.25 8.76 -22.31
CA GLU A 242 4.02 9.52 -22.58
C GLU A 242 3.37 10.05 -21.28
N ALA A 243 3.47 9.26 -20.20
CA ALA A 243 2.96 9.62 -18.89
C ALA A 243 3.66 10.85 -18.26
N LEU A 244 4.79 11.32 -18.81
CA LEU A 244 5.57 12.45 -18.29
C LEU A 244 5.80 13.55 -19.34
N SER A 245 4.71 13.94 -20.00
CA SER A 245 4.73 14.87 -21.13
C SER A 245 5.22 16.28 -20.78
N SER A 246 5.12 16.68 -19.51
CA SER A 246 5.56 17.97 -18.97
C SER A 246 7.06 18.07 -18.69
N SER A 247 7.83 17.01 -18.97
CA SER A 247 9.29 17.03 -18.83
C SER A 247 9.93 18.03 -19.80
N ARG A 248 10.76 18.92 -19.26
CA ARG A 248 11.61 19.86 -20.00
C ARG A 248 13.03 19.33 -20.22
N LEU A 249 13.49 18.48 -19.30
CA LEU A 249 14.77 17.79 -19.34
C LEU A 249 14.57 16.40 -18.75
N PHE A 250 15.13 15.40 -19.41
CA PHE A 250 15.18 14.03 -18.92
C PHE A 250 16.58 13.49 -19.18
N LEU A 251 17.35 13.33 -18.11
CA LEU A 251 18.64 12.67 -18.12
C LEU A 251 18.51 11.32 -17.43
N GLN A 252 19.18 10.30 -17.95
CA GLN A 252 19.30 9.00 -17.31
C GLN A 252 20.72 8.48 -17.38
N ALA A 253 21.13 7.73 -16.38
CA ALA A 253 22.30 6.88 -16.42
C ALA A 253 21.96 5.51 -15.83
N SER A 254 22.45 4.45 -16.46
CA SER A 254 22.19 3.08 -16.04
C SER A 254 23.50 2.33 -15.82
N SER A 255 23.48 1.46 -14.81
CA SER A 255 24.49 0.46 -14.52
C SER A 255 23.86 -0.94 -14.58
N SER A 256 24.62 -1.99 -14.28
CA SER A 256 24.06 -3.34 -14.12
C SER A 256 23.16 -3.51 -12.90
N LYS A 257 23.14 -2.55 -11.97
CA LYS A 257 22.40 -2.64 -10.69
C LYS A 257 21.21 -1.72 -10.60
N MET A 258 21.24 -0.59 -11.30
CA MET A 258 20.19 0.43 -11.19
C MET A 258 20.22 1.40 -12.37
N THR A 259 19.12 2.10 -12.55
CA THR A 259 19.00 3.31 -13.34
C THR A 259 18.72 4.48 -12.41
N GLN A 260 19.43 5.58 -12.60
CA GLN A 260 19.10 6.86 -11.98
C GLN A 260 18.74 7.89 -13.03
N GLN A 261 17.82 8.78 -12.68
CA GLN A 261 17.30 9.80 -13.57
C GLN A 261 17.30 11.15 -12.90
N TYR A 262 17.56 12.19 -13.70
CA TYR A 262 17.45 13.58 -13.32
C TYR A 262 16.47 14.23 -14.29
N ILE A 263 15.32 14.63 -13.79
CA ILE A 263 14.19 15.09 -14.59
C ILE A 263 13.82 16.50 -14.16
N VAL A 264 13.59 17.39 -15.12
CA VAL A 264 12.94 18.69 -14.86
C VAL A 264 11.52 18.61 -15.36
N VAL A 265 10.56 18.74 -14.45
CA VAL A 265 9.12 18.81 -14.74
C VAL A 265 8.70 20.26 -14.61
N GLU A 266 8.01 20.81 -15.61
CA GLU A 266 7.50 22.18 -15.54
C GLU A 266 6.07 22.26 -16.01
N ASN A 267 5.23 22.90 -15.20
CA ASN A 267 3.86 23.19 -15.55
C ASN A 267 3.46 24.60 -15.12
N LYS A 268 2.21 24.98 -15.34
CA LYS A 268 1.68 26.32 -15.04
C LYS A 268 1.86 26.79 -13.60
N THR A 269 2.08 25.87 -12.65
CA THR A 269 2.25 26.20 -11.23
C THR A 269 3.71 26.35 -10.82
N GLY A 270 4.66 25.80 -11.56
CA GLY A 270 6.09 25.89 -11.27
C GLY A 270 6.92 24.78 -11.91
N GLY A 271 8.23 24.89 -11.71
CA GLY A 271 9.23 23.87 -12.09
C GLY A 271 9.65 23.02 -10.89
N PHE A 272 10.06 21.79 -11.18
CA PHE A 272 10.57 20.83 -10.19
C PHE A 272 11.77 20.07 -10.77
N ILE A 273 12.79 19.85 -9.95
CA ILE A 273 13.78 18.79 -10.17
C ILE A 273 13.20 17.52 -9.55
N VAL A 274 13.33 16.42 -10.26
CA VAL A 274 13.00 15.09 -9.76
C VAL A 274 14.17 14.16 -9.97
N LYS A 275 14.71 13.60 -8.90
CA LYS A 275 15.78 12.59 -8.93
C LYS A 275 15.15 11.22 -8.66
N VAL A 276 15.15 10.35 -9.66
CA VAL A 276 14.51 9.03 -9.58
C VAL A 276 15.57 7.94 -9.46
N ASN A 277 15.39 7.03 -8.51
CA ASN A 277 16.23 5.86 -8.32
C ASN A 277 15.43 4.59 -8.61
N ILE A 278 15.92 3.76 -9.53
CA ILE A 278 15.25 2.56 -10.01
C ILE A 278 16.24 1.40 -9.97
N PRO A 279 16.29 0.62 -8.88
CA PRO A 279 17.03 -0.64 -8.85
C PRO A 279 16.58 -1.58 -9.97
N GLN A 280 17.49 -2.44 -10.45
CA GLN A 280 17.13 -3.52 -11.36
C GLN A 280 16.32 -4.57 -10.60
N GLY A 281 15.14 -4.90 -11.13
CA GLY A 281 14.24 -5.88 -10.51
C GLY A 281 12.83 -5.81 -11.08
N GLU A 282 12.01 -6.81 -10.73
CA GLU A 282 10.60 -6.93 -11.12
C GLU A 282 9.77 -5.64 -10.87
N PRO A 283 9.95 -4.89 -9.75
CA PRO A 283 9.12 -3.71 -9.49
C PRO A 283 9.36 -2.54 -10.46
N ALA A 284 10.44 -2.56 -11.25
CA ALA A 284 10.87 -1.41 -12.04
C ALA A 284 9.82 -0.91 -13.04
N GLU A 285 9.17 -1.82 -13.79
CA GLU A 285 8.17 -1.43 -14.78
C GLU A 285 6.93 -0.81 -14.13
N GLY A 286 6.38 -1.48 -13.11
CA GLY A 286 5.23 -0.97 -12.36
C GLY A 286 5.54 0.36 -11.68
N PHE A 287 6.70 0.47 -11.04
CA PHE A 287 7.16 1.70 -10.41
C PHE A 287 7.21 2.87 -11.40
N GLN A 288 7.81 2.66 -12.58
CA GLN A 288 7.90 3.68 -13.61
C GLN A 288 6.53 4.20 -14.04
N SER A 289 5.56 3.31 -14.25
CA SER A 289 4.20 3.71 -14.60
C SER A 289 3.52 4.55 -13.52
N TYR A 290 3.64 4.15 -12.25
CA TYR A 290 3.07 4.91 -11.14
C TYR A 290 3.77 6.25 -10.93
N ILE A 291 5.10 6.25 -10.88
CA ILE A 291 5.85 7.45 -10.52
C ILE A 291 5.74 8.51 -11.60
N TYR A 292 5.90 8.18 -12.88
CA TYR A 292 5.78 9.16 -13.96
C TYR A 292 4.40 9.81 -14.01
N THR A 293 3.34 9.01 -13.86
CA THR A 293 1.96 9.54 -13.79
C THR A 293 1.77 10.45 -12.58
N SER A 294 2.38 10.12 -11.43
CA SER A 294 2.34 10.96 -10.24
C SER A 294 3.06 12.30 -10.46
N LEU A 295 4.24 12.26 -11.08
CA LEU A 295 5.05 13.46 -11.37
C LEU A 295 4.36 14.41 -12.36
N GLU A 296 3.64 13.88 -13.35
CA GLU A 296 2.84 14.70 -14.29
C GLU A 296 1.72 15.46 -13.57
N SER A 297 1.31 15.00 -12.38
CA SER A 297 0.30 15.65 -11.56
C SER A 297 0.86 16.68 -10.57
N LEU A 298 2.19 16.91 -10.55
CA LEU A 298 2.84 17.86 -9.66
C LEU A 298 2.23 19.25 -9.80
N GLN A 299 1.95 19.89 -8.67
CA GLN A 299 1.65 21.32 -8.64
C GLN A 299 2.37 21.98 -7.47
N ALA A 300 2.84 23.21 -7.68
CA ALA A 300 3.35 24.03 -6.60
C ALA A 300 2.21 24.42 -5.67
N ASN A 301 2.44 24.31 -4.37
CA ASN A 301 1.52 24.88 -3.39
C ASN A 301 1.55 26.41 -3.51
N LYS A 302 0.37 27.03 -3.33
CA LYS A 302 0.21 28.49 -3.24
C LYS A 302 0.76 29.01 -1.92
#